data_AF-A0A2G9TXR9-F1
#
_entry.id   AF-A0A2G9TXR9-F1
#
_cell.length_a   1.000
_cell.length_b   1.000
_cell.length_c   1.000
_cell.angle_alpha   90.00
_cell.angle_beta   90.00
_cell.angle_gamma   90.00
#
_symmetry.space_group_name_H-M   'P 1'
#
loop_
_entity.id
_entity.type
_entity.pdbx_description
1 polymer ?
#
loop_
_entity_poly.entity_id
_entity_poly.type
_entity_poly.pdbx_seq_one_letter_code
_entity_poly.pdbx_strand_id
1 'polypeptide(L)'
;MYDTTKAMIENLGSVVERYGFIPNGGRVYYLQRSHPPLLAGMLYEYYEATEDKDFMKSMLSIIEKELQFWENNRKVNVTINGVVHTVFRYSSRSNMPRPESYLVDIQKAQSVADKTRFWQDVASAAESGWDFSTRWFGDKRTIYTIETTNVSKLHPFRVFIYAQIKFKVRLVITKTRVETRSSSVERRDYNAYGS
;
A
#
# COMPACT_ATOMS: atom_id res chain seq x y z
N MET A 1 4.30 23.74 6.83
CA MET A 1 5.12 23.19 5.72
C MET A 1 4.22 22.42 4.73
N TYR A 2 3.05 22.97 4.36
CA TYR A 2 2.03 22.22 3.60
C TYR A 2 2.38 22.06 2.12
N ASP A 3 3.03 23.06 1.53
CA ASP A 3 3.44 23.01 0.11
C ASP A 3 4.42 21.86 -0.15
N THR A 4 5.38 21.63 0.75
CA THR A 4 6.31 20.50 0.65
C THR A 4 5.59 19.16 0.75
N THR A 5 4.62 19.04 1.67
CA THR A 5 3.81 17.82 1.80
C THR A 5 2.99 17.56 0.54
N LYS A 6 2.34 18.60 0.00
CA LYS A 6 1.58 18.51 -1.26
C LYS A 6 2.46 18.05 -2.41
N ALA A 7 3.61 18.69 -2.60
CA ALA A 7 4.58 18.32 -3.64
C ALA A 7 5.08 16.87 -3.48
N MET A 8 5.29 16.39 -2.25
CA MET A 8 5.66 15.00 -1.99
C MET A 8 4.55 14.02 -2.39
N ILE A 9 3.29 14.34 -2.08
CA ILE A 9 2.12 13.52 -2.47
C ILE A 9 1.99 13.50 -3.99
N GLU A 10 2.16 14.63 -4.67
CA GLU A 10 2.14 14.73 -6.14
C GLU A 10 3.27 13.91 -6.77
N ASN A 11 4.48 14.00 -6.22
CA ASN A 11 5.62 13.22 -6.69
C ASN A 11 5.34 11.71 -6.59
N LEU A 12 4.87 11.23 -5.44
CA LEU A 12 4.49 9.82 -5.27
C LEU A 12 3.31 9.44 -6.19
N GLY A 13 2.34 10.34 -6.36
CA GLY A 13 1.23 10.15 -7.27
C GLY A 13 1.68 9.97 -8.72
N SER A 14 2.64 10.77 -9.18
CA SER A 14 3.23 10.63 -10.53
C SER A 14 3.92 9.28 -10.76
N VAL A 15 4.47 8.69 -9.70
CA VAL A 15 5.12 7.37 -9.73
C VAL A 15 4.06 6.27 -9.85
N VAL A 16 2.95 6.37 -9.11
CA VAL A 16 1.79 5.47 -9.28
C VAL A 16 1.19 5.61 -10.67
N GLU A 17 1.10 6.82 -11.21
CA GLU A 17 0.59 7.03 -12.57
C GLU A 17 1.45 6.29 -13.61
N ARG A 18 2.78 6.33 -13.44
CA ARG A 18 3.73 5.70 -14.36
C ARG A 18 3.82 4.18 -14.23
N TYR A 19 3.81 3.64 -13.01
CA TYR A 19 4.12 2.22 -12.75
C TYR A 19 2.96 1.42 -12.14
N GLY A 20 1.88 2.08 -11.74
CA GLY A 20 0.73 1.47 -11.07
C GLY A 20 0.88 1.31 -9.55
N PHE A 21 2.06 1.56 -9.00
CA PHE A 21 2.37 1.48 -7.57
C PHE A 21 3.62 2.28 -7.23
N ILE A 22 3.89 2.50 -5.94
CA ILE A 22 5.12 3.14 -5.49
C ILE A 22 6.20 2.05 -5.25
N PRO A 23 7.28 2.00 -6.06
CA PRO A 23 8.38 1.09 -5.81
C PRO A 23 9.12 1.47 -4.53
N ASN A 24 9.87 0.52 -3.95
CA ASN A 24 10.62 0.74 -2.70
C ASN A 24 11.59 1.95 -2.75
N GLY A 25 12.01 2.36 -3.95
CA GLY A 25 12.71 3.62 -4.15
C GLY A 25 12.76 4.02 -5.62
N GLY A 26 13.26 5.22 -5.91
CA GLY A 26 13.34 5.80 -7.26
C GLY A 26 14.42 5.20 -8.17
N ARG A 27 14.65 3.88 -8.11
CA ARG A 27 15.67 3.18 -8.91
C ARG A 27 15.05 1.99 -9.65
N VAL A 28 15.55 1.73 -10.86
CA VAL A 28 14.97 0.72 -11.78
C VAL A 28 14.86 -0.68 -11.17
N TYR A 29 15.81 -1.08 -10.33
CA TYR A 29 15.81 -2.39 -9.67
C TYR A 29 14.76 -2.54 -8.56
N TYR A 30 14.07 -1.46 -8.17
CA TYR A 30 12.92 -1.50 -7.26
C TYR A 30 11.58 -1.72 -7.97
N LEU A 31 11.51 -1.70 -9.30
CA LEU A 31 10.26 -1.91 -10.05
C LEU A 31 9.65 -3.32 -9.88
N GLN A 32 10.31 -4.21 -9.15
CA GLN A 32 9.80 -5.55 -8.81
C GLN A 32 9.21 -5.65 -7.39
N ARG A 33 9.31 -4.58 -6.57
CA ARG A 33 8.81 -4.54 -5.19
C ARG A 33 8.34 -3.16 -4.77
N SER A 34 7.21 -3.13 -4.07
CA SER A 34 6.65 -1.92 -3.46
C SER A 34 7.33 -1.60 -2.12
N HIS A 35 6.68 -0.77 -1.31
CA HIS A 35 6.93 -0.58 0.12
C HIS A 35 5.58 -0.53 0.87
N PRO A 36 5.54 -0.33 2.20
CA PRO A 36 4.28 -0.13 2.90
C PRO A 36 3.47 1.03 2.29
N PRO A 37 2.21 0.83 1.85
CA PRO A 37 1.46 1.84 1.11
C PRO A 37 0.89 2.87 2.08
N LEU A 38 1.51 4.06 2.05
CA LEU A 38 1.17 5.17 2.94
C LEU A 38 0.49 6.33 2.20
N LEU A 39 0.43 6.31 0.86
CA LEU A 39 0.00 7.45 0.05
C LEU A 39 -1.40 7.96 0.40
N ALA A 40 -2.40 7.08 0.57
CA ALA A 40 -3.75 7.54 0.94
C ALA A 40 -3.80 8.08 2.37
N GLY A 41 -2.92 7.60 3.25
CA GLY A 41 -2.77 8.12 4.61
C GLY A 41 -2.14 9.50 4.62
N MET A 42 -1.09 9.71 3.81
CA MET A 42 -0.48 11.02 3.61
C MET A 42 -1.49 12.02 3.05
N LEU A 43 -2.29 11.61 2.06
CA LEU A 43 -3.35 12.45 1.50
C LEU A 43 -4.43 12.79 2.53
N TYR A 44 -4.80 11.84 3.39
CA TYR A 44 -5.77 12.08 4.45
C TYR A 44 -5.26 13.10 5.47
N GLU A 45 -4.07 12.90 6.03
CA GLU A 45 -3.49 13.83 7.02
C GLU A 45 -3.32 15.24 6.42
N TYR A 46 -2.93 15.31 5.14
CA TYR A 46 -2.87 16.59 4.41
C TYR A 46 -4.25 17.25 4.31
N TYR A 47 -5.30 16.48 3.95
CA TYR A 47 -6.65 17.00 3.85
C TYR A 47 -7.19 17.48 5.20
N GLU A 48 -6.98 16.74 6.29
CA GLU A 48 -7.44 17.15 7.63
C GLU A 48 -6.76 18.45 8.08
N ALA A 49 -5.53 18.70 7.65
CA ALA A 49 -4.78 19.90 8.01
C ALA A 49 -5.09 21.13 7.13
N THR A 50 -5.58 20.93 5.90
CA THR A 50 -5.70 22.00 4.88
C THR A 50 -7.10 22.22 4.35
N GLU A 51 -7.98 21.22 4.50
CA GLU A 51 -9.31 21.14 3.87
C GLU A 51 -9.29 21.32 2.33
N ASP A 52 -8.15 21.09 1.67
CA ASP A 52 -7.99 21.22 0.21
C ASP A 52 -8.76 20.09 -0.52
N LYS A 53 -10.03 20.36 -0.76
CA LYS A 53 -10.98 19.40 -1.36
C LYS A 53 -10.66 19.08 -2.81
N ASP A 54 -10.08 20.02 -3.54
CA ASP A 54 -9.80 19.89 -4.97
C ASP A 54 -8.58 19.01 -5.18
N PHE A 55 -7.52 19.22 -4.39
CA PHE A 55 -6.37 18.33 -4.40
C PHE A 55 -6.72 16.90 -3.98
N MET A 56 -7.58 16.75 -2.96
CA MET A 56 -8.06 15.43 -2.59
C MET A 56 -8.81 14.75 -3.75
N LYS A 57 -9.69 15.48 -4.46
CA LYS A 57 -10.44 14.96 -5.61
C LYS A 57 -9.50 14.54 -6.74
N SER A 58 -8.47 15.34 -7.05
CA SER A 58 -7.52 15.02 -8.13
C SER A 58 -6.68 13.76 -7.86
N MET A 59 -6.46 13.42 -6.58
CA MET A 59 -5.68 12.24 -6.19
C MET A 59 -6.48 10.93 -6.12
N LEU A 60 -7.83 10.97 -6.15
CA LEU A 60 -8.66 9.77 -5.91
C LEU A 60 -8.41 8.63 -6.90
N SER A 61 -8.28 8.95 -8.19
CA SER A 61 -7.99 7.99 -9.26
C SER A 61 -6.62 7.34 -9.09
N ILE A 62 -5.62 8.13 -8.68
CA ILE A 62 -4.26 7.66 -8.42
C ILE A 62 -4.25 6.66 -7.25
N ILE A 63 -4.93 6.98 -6.14
CA ILE A 63 -5.07 6.04 -5.02
C ILE A 63 -5.82 4.77 -5.46
N GLU A 64 -6.73 4.86 -6.42
CA GLU A 64 -7.47 3.68 -6.92
C GLU A 64 -6.57 2.77 -7.72
N LYS A 65 -5.74 3.36 -8.58
CA LYS A 65 -4.72 2.64 -9.34
C LYS A 65 -3.74 1.91 -8.43
N GLU A 66 -3.24 2.56 -7.36
CA GLU A 66 -2.39 1.89 -6.37
C GLU A 66 -3.12 0.74 -5.67
N LEU A 67 -4.38 0.94 -5.27
CA LEU A 67 -5.19 -0.11 -4.65
C LEU A 67 -5.37 -1.32 -5.57
N GLN A 68 -5.69 -1.08 -6.84
CA GLN A 68 -5.81 -2.14 -7.85
C GLN A 68 -4.52 -2.94 -8.00
N PHE A 69 -3.35 -2.29 -7.90
CA PHE A 69 -2.08 -3.02 -7.85
C PHE A 69 -2.03 -3.99 -6.66
N TRP A 70 -2.37 -3.56 -5.45
CA TRP A 70 -2.35 -4.44 -4.28
C TRP A 70 -3.38 -5.58 -4.43
N GLU A 71 -4.57 -5.29 -4.93
CA GLU A 71 -5.61 -6.30 -5.17
C GLU A 71 -5.22 -7.35 -6.19
N ASN A 72 -4.57 -6.94 -7.27
CA ASN A 72 -4.20 -7.84 -8.36
C ASN A 72 -2.94 -8.65 -8.04
N ASN A 73 -2.04 -8.11 -7.21
CA ASN A 73 -0.68 -8.64 -7.07
C ASN A 73 -0.32 -9.17 -5.68
N ARG A 74 -1.08 -8.81 -4.64
CA ARG A 74 -0.73 -9.07 -3.24
C ARG A 74 -1.88 -9.66 -2.41
N LYS A 75 -3.08 -9.72 -2.99
CA LYS A 75 -4.28 -10.33 -2.39
C LYS A 75 -4.18 -11.86 -2.41
N VAL A 76 -4.42 -12.49 -1.26
CA VAL A 76 -4.50 -13.94 -1.12
C VAL A 76 -5.69 -14.32 -0.23
N ASN A 77 -6.26 -15.51 -0.46
CA ASN A 77 -7.34 -16.05 0.37
C ASN A 77 -6.76 -17.10 1.32
N VAL A 78 -7.16 -17.03 2.58
CA VAL A 78 -6.69 -17.91 3.65
C VAL A 78 -7.89 -18.52 4.34
N THR A 79 -7.94 -19.83 4.50
CA THR A 79 -9.03 -20.49 5.22
C THR A 79 -8.60 -20.74 6.66
N ILE A 80 -9.33 -20.16 7.62
CA ILE A 80 -9.11 -20.38 9.06
C ILE A 80 -10.42 -20.88 9.65
N ASN A 81 -10.41 -22.05 10.30
CA ASN A 81 -11.60 -22.67 10.90
C ASN A 81 -12.79 -22.79 9.93
N GLY A 82 -12.52 -23.11 8.66
CA GLY A 82 -13.54 -23.22 7.61
C GLY A 82 -14.04 -21.88 7.04
N VAL A 83 -13.58 -20.73 7.56
CA VAL A 83 -13.94 -19.41 7.05
C VAL A 83 -12.85 -18.88 6.13
N VAL A 84 -13.24 -18.47 4.92
CA VAL A 84 -12.33 -17.85 3.95
C VAL A 84 -12.12 -16.38 4.30
N HIS A 85 -10.86 -16.00 4.46
CA HIS A 85 -10.40 -14.68 4.80
C HIS A 85 -9.50 -14.13 3.69
N THR A 86 -9.92 -13.04 3.07
CA THR A 86 -9.05 -12.30 2.13
C THR A 86 -8.07 -11.41 2.90
N VAL A 87 -6.80 -11.54 2.57
CA VAL A 87 -5.68 -10.82 3.20
C VAL A 87 -4.73 -10.30 2.12
N PHE A 88 -3.86 -9.37 2.50
CA PHE A 88 -2.76 -8.92 1.66
C PHE A 88 -1.44 -9.40 2.26
N ARG A 89 -0.53 -9.87 1.41
CA ARG A 89 0.84 -10.25 1.80
C ARG A 89 1.85 -9.47 0.99
N TYR A 90 3.00 -9.18 1.57
CA TYR A 90 4.18 -8.79 0.78
C TYR A 90 4.67 -10.00 -0.01
N SER A 91 4.91 -9.78 -1.29
CA SER A 91 5.23 -10.84 -2.24
C SER A 91 5.85 -10.21 -3.48
N SER A 92 7.13 -9.87 -3.38
CA SER A 92 7.89 -9.42 -4.54
C SER A 92 7.87 -10.49 -5.63
N ARG A 93 7.90 -10.03 -6.89
CA ARG A 93 8.04 -10.90 -8.07
C ARG A 93 9.50 -11.27 -8.35
N SER A 94 10.44 -10.67 -7.62
CA SER A 94 11.87 -10.93 -7.80
C SER A 94 12.20 -12.32 -7.27
N ASN A 95 12.76 -13.18 -8.13
CA ASN A 95 13.27 -14.50 -7.79
C ASN A 95 14.78 -14.61 -8.05
N MET A 96 15.48 -13.48 -7.95
CA MET A 96 16.90 -13.32 -8.24
C MET A 96 17.55 -12.51 -7.11
N PRO A 97 18.88 -12.60 -6.91
CA PRO A 97 19.58 -11.77 -5.93
C PRO A 97 19.30 -10.29 -6.17
N ARG A 98 19.10 -9.52 -5.09
CA ARG A 98 18.82 -8.09 -5.20
C ARG A 98 20.03 -7.37 -5.79
N PRO A 99 19.87 -6.54 -6.83
CA PRO A 99 21.02 -5.85 -7.45
C PRO A 99 21.82 -5.00 -6.47
N GLU A 100 21.16 -4.36 -5.51
CA GLU A 100 21.83 -3.54 -4.49
C GLU A 100 22.56 -4.35 -3.40
N SER A 101 22.35 -5.66 -3.34
CA SER A 101 22.93 -6.57 -2.32
C SER A 101 23.38 -7.91 -2.91
N TYR A 102 23.79 -7.90 -4.19
CA TYR A 102 23.97 -9.09 -5.01
C TYR A 102 24.91 -10.12 -4.37
N LEU A 103 26.11 -9.68 -3.96
CA LEU A 103 27.12 -10.56 -3.34
C LEU A 103 26.60 -11.22 -2.05
N VAL A 104 25.93 -10.44 -1.20
CA VAL A 104 25.41 -10.90 0.10
C VAL A 104 24.30 -11.93 -0.11
N ASP A 105 23.37 -11.66 -1.03
CA ASP A 105 22.25 -12.54 -1.32
C ASP A 105 22.71 -13.85 -1.97
N ILE A 106 23.77 -13.83 -2.79
CA ILE A 106 24.39 -15.05 -3.34
C ILE A 106 25.07 -15.87 -2.25
N GLN A 107 25.92 -15.25 -1.43
CA GLN A 107 26.65 -15.94 -0.37
C GLN A 107 25.69 -16.62 0.62
N LYS A 108 24.62 -15.93 1.03
CA LYS A 108 23.61 -16.49 1.93
C LYS A 108 22.79 -17.62 1.31
N ALA A 109 22.55 -17.56 0.00
CA ALA A 109 21.81 -18.60 -0.71
C ALA A 109 22.63 -19.87 -0.96
N GLN A 110 23.95 -19.89 -0.71
CA GLN A 110 24.79 -21.06 -0.96
C GLN A 110 24.36 -22.28 -0.15
N SER A 111 23.97 -22.07 1.12
CA SER A 111 23.54 -23.12 2.03
C SER A 111 22.03 -23.42 1.98
N VAL A 112 21.28 -22.77 1.07
CA VAL A 112 19.84 -22.92 0.95
C VAL A 112 19.50 -23.81 -0.25
N ALA A 113 18.63 -24.79 -0.05
CA ALA A 113 18.22 -25.72 -1.10
C ALA A 113 17.43 -25.01 -2.20
N ASP A 114 16.40 -24.25 -1.83
CA ASP A 114 15.58 -23.46 -2.76
C ASP A 114 16.02 -21.99 -2.78
N LYS A 115 16.95 -21.68 -3.68
CA LYS A 115 17.54 -20.34 -3.82
C LYS A 115 16.54 -19.33 -4.37
N THR A 116 15.69 -19.74 -5.31
CA THR A 116 14.74 -18.81 -5.96
C THR A 116 13.68 -18.36 -4.97
N ARG A 117 13.18 -19.29 -4.15
CA ARG A 117 12.27 -18.97 -3.06
C ARG A 117 12.92 -18.09 -2.00
N PHE A 118 14.16 -18.42 -1.61
CA PHE A 118 14.92 -17.61 -0.67
C PHE A 118 15.08 -16.16 -1.14
N TRP A 119 15.48 -15.95 -2.40
CA TRP A 119 15.60 -14.59 -2.97
C TRP A 119 14.25 -13.87 -3.03
N GLN A 120 13.17 -14.58 -3.32
CA GLN A 120 11.83 -14.01 -3.27
C GLN A 120 11.43 -13.56 -1.86
N ASP A 121 11.69 -14.38 -0.85
CA ASP A 121 11.39 -14.07 0.56
C ASP A 121 12.26 -12.93 1.09
N VAL A 122 13.52 -12.85 0.65
CA VAL A 122 14.42 -11.72 0.91
C VAL A 122 13.90 -10.43 0.28
N ALA A 123 13.55 -10.45 -1.01
CA ALA A 123 12.99 -9.28 -1.69
C ALA A 123 11.65 -8.85 -1.12
N SER A 124 10.84 -9.80 -0.66
CA SER A 124 9.55 -9.53 0.01
C SER A 124 9.74 -8.96 1.41
N ALA A 125 10.81 -9.32 2.14
CA ALA A 125 11.15 -8.68 3.40
C ALA A 125 11.55 -7.22 3.20
N ALA A 126 12.32 -6.93 2.14
CA ALA A 126 12.61 -5.55 1.75
C ALA A 126 11.34 -4.78 1.33
N GLU A 127 10.38 -5.42 0.64
CA GLU A 127 9.06 -4.83 0.34
C GLU A 127 8.29 -4.47 1.61
N SER A 128 8.51 -5.20 2.71
CA SER A 128 7.85 -4.92 3.98
C SER A 128 8.42 -3.70 4.73
N GLY A 129 9.61 -3.22 4.34
CA GLY A 129 10.39 -2.23 5.07
C GLY A 129 11.06 -2.77 6.34
N TRP A 130 11.03 -4.10 6.56
CA TRP A 130 11.59 -4.78 7.74
C TRP A 130 12.64 -5.81 7.30
N ASP A 131 13.70 -5.35 6.64
CA ASP A 131 14.85 -6.14 6.16
C ASP A 131 16.08 -6.01 7.09
N PHE A 132 16.38 -6.96 7.99
CA PHE A 132 15.63 -8.18 8.29
C PHE A 132 15.26 -8.26 9.77
N SER A 133 14.20 -9.00 10.05
CA SER A 133 13.64 -9.22 11.38
C SER A 133 13.43 -10.71 11.63
N THR A 134 13.66 -11.16 12.87
CA THR A 134 13.37 -12.53 13.34
C THR A 134 11.92 -12.95 13.15
N ARG A 135 11.02 -11.98 12.97
CA ARG A 135 9.64 -12.18 12.55
C ARG A 135 9.53 -13.08 11.32
N TRP A 136 10.36 -12.83 10.31
CA TRP A 136 10.29 -13.50 9.01
C TRP A 136 10.98 -14.86 9.00
N PHE A 137 11.72 -15.20 10.05
CA PHE A 137 12.49 -16.44 10.11
C PHE A 137 11.61 -17.55 10.68
N GLY A 138 11.59 -18.71 10.02
CA GLY A 138 10.87 -19.89 10.49
C GLY A 138 11.34 -20.33 11.87
N ASP A 139 12.65 -20.32 12.09
CA ASP A 139 13.30 -20.66 13.37
C ASP A 139 13.40 -19.48 14.36
N LYS A 140 12.96 -18.27 13.97
CA LYS A 140 13.10 -17.01 14.71
C LYS A 140 14.55 -16.62 15.04
N ARG A 141 15.54 -17.19 14.36
CA ARG A 141 16.98 -17.00 14.66
C ARG A 141 17.80 -16.70 13.42
N THR A 142 17.64 -17.48 12.36
CA THR A 142 18.51 -17.42 11.19
C THR A 142 17.78 -16.98 9.94
N ILE A 143 18.45 -16.13 9.16
CA ILE A 143 17.93 -15.63 7.87
C ILE A 143 17.74 -16.75 6.84
N TYR A 144 18.42 -17.89 6.97
CA TYR A 144 18.32 -19.00 6.03
C TYR A 144 16.93 -19.66 6.03
N THR A 145 16.16 -19.47 7.10
CA THR A 145 14.77 -19.94 7.23
C THR A 145 13.75 -18.86 6.91
N ILE A 146 14.15 -17.79 6.22
CA ILE A 146 13.26 -16.68 5.87
C ILE A 146 12.08 -17.17 5.02
N GLU A 147 10.87 -16.80 5.44
CA GLU A 147 9.62 -17.24 4.84
C GLU A 147 8.60 -16.09 4.78
N THR A 148 9.04 -14.92 4.31
CA THR A 148 8.24 -13.69 4.29
C THR A 148 6.92 -13.82 3.53
N THR A 149 6.91 -14.58 2.44
CA THR A 149 5.72 -14.80 1.62
C THR A 149 4.81 -15.91 2.17
N ASN A 150 5.20 -16.57 3.26
CA ASN A 150 4.35 -17.55 3.95
C ASN A 150 3.18 -16.83 4.62
N VAL A 151 1.99 -17.36 4.36
CA VAL A 151 0.71 -16.86 4.85
C VAL A 151 0.64 -16.94 6.38
N SER A 152 1.32 -17.89 7.03
CA SER A 152 1.38 -18.00 8.49
C SER A 152 2.08 -16.83 9.18
N LYS A 153 2.98 -16.14 8.46
CA LYS A 153 3.76 -14.99 8.95
C LYS A 153 3.14 -13.65 8.59
N LEU A 154 1.91 -13.66 8.07
CA LEU A 154 1.18 -12.46 7.70
C LEU A 154 1.23 -11.44 8.83
N HIS A 155 1.75 -10.26 8.49
CA HIS A 155 1.58 -9.09 9.33
C HIS A 155 0.07 -8.80 9.49
N PRO A 156 -0.39 -8.15 10.57
CA PRO A 156 -1.66 -7.43 10.58
C PRO A 156 -1.67 -6.25 9.59
N PHE A 157 -1.10 -6.45 8.40
CA PHE A 157 -1.16 -5.63 7.20
C PHE A 157 -2.59 -5.52 6.66
N ARG A 158 -3.47 -6.44 7.11
CA ARG A 158 -4.91 -6.26 7.03
C ARG A 158 -5.34 -4.90 7.59
N VAL A 159 -4.74 -4.37 8.66
CA VAL A 159 -5.17 -3.10 9.24
C VAL A 159 -4.79 -1.92 8.34
N PHE A 160 -3.59 -1.87 7.75
CA PHE A 160 -3.16 -0.70 6.98
C PHE A 160 -3.86 -0.58 5.62
N ILE A 161 -3.86 -1.62 4.78
CA ILE A 161 -4.57 -1.58 3.49
C ILE A 161 -6.09 -1.46 3.70
N TYR A 162 -6.68 -2.25 4.62
CA TYR A 162 -8.12 -2.21 4.86
C TYR A 162 -8.54 -0.93 5.58
N ALA A 163 -7.68 -0.32 6.42
CA ALA A 163 -7.89 1.05 6.90
C ALA A 163 -7.86 2.01 5.72
N GLN A 164 -6.84 2.01 4.85
CA GLN A 164 -6.76 2.90 3.68
C GLN A 164 -7.99 2.77 2.76
N ILE A 165 -8.48 1.54 2.53
CA ILE A 165 -9.69 1.25 1.75
C ILE A 165 -10.97 1.71 2.48
N LYS A 166 -11.15 1.36 3.76
CA LYS A 166 -12.30 1.85 4.57
C LYS A 166 -12.28 3.37 4.70
N PHE A 167 -11.09 3.98 4.72
CA PHE A 167 -10.89 5.42 4.76
C PHE A 167 -11.35 6.09 3.47
N LYS A 168 -10.98 5.51 2.32
CA LYS A 168 -11.47 5.91 0.99
C LYS A 168 -12.99 5.93 0.92
N VAL A 169 -13.64 4.88 1.43
CA VAL A 169 -15.10 4.75 1.48
C VAL A 169 -15.71 5.81 2.41
N ARG A 170 -15.10 6.07 3.57
CA ARG A 170 -15.63 7.06 4.53
C ARG A 170 -15.51 8.49 3.99
N LEU A 171 -14.39 8.86 3.35
CA LEU A 171 -14.16 10.17 2.74
C LEU A 171 -15.11 10.47 1.57
N VAL A 172 -15.39 9.48 0.73
CA VAL A 172 -16.33 9.62 -0.40
C VAL A 172 -17.78 9.75 0.09
N ILE A 173 -18.19 8.98 1.10
CA ILE A 173 -19.55 8.98 1.66
C ILE A 173 -19.84 10.24 2.49
N THR A 174 -18.89 10.77 3.26
CA THR A 174 -19.10 12.03 3.98
C THR A 174 -19.24 13.22 3.04
N LYS A 175 -18.58 13.22 1.87
CA LYS A 175 -18.71 14.29 0.86
C LYS A 175 -20.06 14.28 0.12
N THR A 176 -20.57 13.12 -0.30
CA THR A 176 -21.88 13.07 -1.01
C THR A 176 -23.05 13.52 -0.13
N ARG A 177 -22.97 13.28 1.19
CA ARG A 177 -24.05 13.61 2.14
C ARG A 177 -24.07 15.07 2.57
N VAL A 178 -22.94 15.77 2.50
CA VAL A 178 -22.83 17.21 2.81
C VAL A 178 -23.24 18.06 1.60
N GLU A 179 -22.82 17.68 0.38
CA GLU A 179 -23.23 18.38 -0.85
C GLU A 179 -24.74 18.24 -1.15
N THR A 180 -25.35 17.09 -0.83
CA THR A 180 -26.82 16.89 -0.95
C THR A 180 -27.63 17.63 0.12
N ARG A 181 -27.07 17.85 1.33
CA ARG A 181 -27.73 18.65 2.38
C ARG A 181 -27.65 20.15 2.11
N SER A 182 -26.51 20.65 1.62
CA SER A 182 -26.35 22.08 1.28
C SER A 182 -27.27 22.48 0.11
N SER A 183 -27.31 21.67 -0.94
CA SER A 183 -28.13 21.94 -2.14
C SER A 183 -29.64 21.77 -1.94
N SER A 184 -30.08 21.02 -0.92
CA SER A 184 -31.50 20.87 -0.56
C SER A 184 -32.00 21.93 0.43
N VAL A 185 -31.09 22.58 1.18
CA VAL A 185 -31.41 23.73 2.03
C VAL A 185 -31.47 25.01 1.20
N GLU A 186 -30.50 25.26 0.31
CA GLU A 186 -30.51 26.43 -0.59
C GLU A 186 -31.70 26.45 -1.57
N ARG A 187 -32.23 25.28 -1.99
CA ARG A 187 -33.44 25.22 -2.84
C ARG A 187 -34.75 25.46 -2.09
N ARG A 188 -34.79 25.37 -0.75
CA ARG A 188 -36.00 25.68 0.02
C ARG A 188 -36.15 27.17 0.29
N ASP A 189 -35.03 27.88 0.42
CA ASP A 189 -35.04 29.31 0.76
C ASP A 189 -35.34 30.22 -0.46
N TYR A 190 -35.15 29.72 -1.69
CA TYR A 190 -35.50 30.47 -2.91
C TYR A 190 -37.00 30.41 -3.28
N ASN A 191 -37.79 29.49 -2.72
CA ASN A 191 -39.21 29.33 -3.04
C ASN A 191 -40.15 29.96 -2.00
N ALA A 192 -39.64 30.66 -0.99
CA ALA A 192 -40.44 31.28 0.08
C ALA A 192 -40.70 32.78 -0.10
N TYR A 193 -40.18 33.42 -1.16
CA TYR A 193 -40.32 34.87 -1.41
C TYR A 193 -40.92 35.21 -2.78
N GLY A 194 -41.61 34.26 -3.42
CA GLY A 194 -42.22 34.47 -4.74
C GLY A 194 -43.57 33.80 -4.87
N SER A 195 -44.60 34.31 -4.18
CA SER A 195 -46.01 34.35 -4.60
C SER A 195 -46.83 35.20 -3.65
#